data_AF-A0A068VUI7-F1
#
_entry.id   AF-A0A068VUI7-F1
#
_cell.length_a   1.000
_cell.length_b   1.000
_cell.length_c   1.000
_cell.angle_alpha   90.00
_cell.angle_beta   90.00
_cell.angle_gamma   90.00
#
_symmetry.space_group_name_H-M   'P 1'
#
loop_
_entity.id
_entity.type
_entity.pdbx_description
1 polymer ?
#
loop_
_entity_poly.entity_id
_entity_poly.type
_entity_poly.pdbx_seq_one_letter_code
_entity_poly.pdbx_strand_id
1 'polypeptide(L)'
;MNHPRREVRPRPDDERGASVSVLIAACIPAFILICGLAVDGAHQVSAQRAATVTAAQAARVGSDSAATGRLNGLDARQEAMRAAREHVGTQPGMACTVGIDANDRVHVEVSTRADTAFLSIVGINHLNARGAATAELRPV
;
A
#
# COMPACT_ATOMS: atom_id res chain seq x y z
N MET A 1 81.49 2.83 0.31
CA MET A 1 80.66 2.42 1.47
C MET A 1 79.22 2.38 0.98
N ASN A 2 78.74 1.21 0.55
CA ASN A 2 77.47 1.09 -0.18
C ASN A 2 76.31 0.90 0.80
N HIS A 3 75.29 1.77 0.71
CA HIS A 3 74.05 1.63 1.48
C HIS A 3 73.17 0.53 0.85
N PRO A 4 72.68 -0.47 1.63
CA PRO A 4 71.73 -1.43 1.11
C PRO A 4 70.37 -0.75 0.91
N ARG A 5 69.86 -0.75 -0.33
CA ARG A 5 68.47 -0.36 -0.64
C ARG A 5 67.53 -1.39 -0.04
N ARG A 6 66.65 -0.95 0.86
CA ARG A 6 65.54 -1.76 1.39
C ARG A 6 64.50 -1.95 0.29
N GLU A 7 64.41 -3.15 -0.28
CA GLU A 7 63.27 -3.55 -1.09
C GLU A 7 62.07 -3.81 -0.17
N VAL A 8 61.05 -2.94 -0.28
CA VAL A 8 59.75 -3.17 0.33
C VAL A 8 59.02 -4.17 -0.54
N ARG A 9 59.02 -5.45 -0.15
CA ARG A 9 58.18 -6.47 -0.79
C ARG A 9 56.70 -6.22 -0.46
N PRO A 10 55.78 -6.20 -1.44
CA PRO A 10 54.36 -6.13 -1.16
C PRO A 10 53.91 -7.38 -0.40
N ARG A 11 53.04 -7.20 0.60
CA ARG A 11 52.52 -8.29 1.43
C ARG A 11 51.45 -9.08 0.66
N PRO A 12 51.44 -10.42 0.70
CA PRO A 12 50.48 -11.25 -0.04
C PRO A 12 49.04 -11.26 0.53
N ASP A 13 48.76 -10.50 1.59
CA ASP A 13 47.45 -10.51 2.29
C ASP A 13 46.37 -9.65 1.62
N ASP A 14 46.73 -8.86 0.59
CA ASP A 14 45.81 -7.94 -0.08
C ASP A 14 44.70 -8.64 -0.87
N GLU A 15 44.91 -9.86 -1.38
CA GLU A 15 43.91 -10.55 -2.23
C GLU A 15 42.71 -11.06 -1.43
N ARG A 16 42.92 -11.50 -0.18
CA ARG A 16 41.84 -11.90 0.73
C ARG A 16 41.10 -10.68 1.28
N GLY A 17 41.81 -9.61 1.61
CA GLY A 17 41.19 -8.33 2.01
C GLY A 17 40.38 -7.71 0.87
N ALA A 18 40.92 -7.70 -0.35
CA ALA A 18 40.27 -7.19 -1.54
C ALA A 18 39.01 -7.99 -1.88
N SER A 19 39.07 -9.33 -1.92
CA SER A 19 37.89 -10.16 -2.23
C SER A 19 36.76 -10.01 -1.20
N VAL A 20 37.08 -9.97 0.10
CA VAL A 20 36.08 -9.73 1.15
C VAL A 20 35.52 -8.31 1.07
N SER A 21 36.35 -7.31 0.81
CA SER A 21 35.89 -5.92 0.67
C SER A 21 34.98 -5.71 -0.54
N VAL A 22 35.28 -6.34 -1.69
CA VAL A 22 34.46 -6.31 -2.90
C VAL A 22 33.11 -7.01 -2.66
N LEU A 23 33.12 -8.16 -1.99
CA LEU A 23 31.90 -8.86 -1.61
C LEU A 23 31.02 -8.00 -0.70
N ILE A 24 31.58 -7.41 0.35
CA ILE A 24 30.84 -6.53 1.28
C ILE A 24 30.33 -5.28 0.55
N ALA A 25 31.14 -4.68 -0.32
CA ALA A 25 30.77 -3.53 -1.13
C ALA A 25 29.59 -3.82 -2.06
N ALA A 26 29.45 -5.07 -2.55
CA ALA A 26 28.29 -5.50 -3.33
C ALA A 26 27.09 -5.88 -2.44
N CYS A 27 27.32 -6.53 -1.29
CA CYS A 27 26.26 -7.00 -0.41
C CYS A 27 25.51 -5.85 0.28
N ILE A 28 26.19 -4.82 0.78
CA ILE A 28 25.55 -3.70 1.48
C ILE A 28 24.45 -3.03 0.62
N PRO A 29 24.72 -2.57 -0.62
CA PRO A 29 23.68 -1.94 -1.45
C PRO A 29 22.57 -2.93 -1.81
N ALA A 30 22.89 -4.21 -2.03
CA ALA A 30 21.88 -5.23 -2.27
C ALA A 30 20.93 -5.41 -1.06
N PHE A 31 21.47 -5.46 0.16
CA PHE A 31 20.67 -5.53 1.38
C PHE A 31 19.83 -4.27 1.59
N ILE A 32 20.39 -3.08 1.39
CA ILE A 32 19.64 -1.82 1.47
C ILE A 32 18.46 -1.83 0.49
N LEU A 33 18.68 -2.31 -0.74
CA LEU A 33 17.64 -2.40 -1.76
C LEU A 33 16.53 -3.40 -1.35
N ILE A 34 16.90 -4.58 -0.84
CA ILE A 34 15.92 -5.57 -0.36
C ILE A 34 15.12 -5.02 0.84
N CYS A 35 15.79 -4.42 1.83
CA CYS A 35 15.12 -3.79 2.96
C CYS A 35 14.20 -2.66 2.54
N GLY A 36 14.63 -1.85 1.57
CA GLY A 36 13.82 -0.76 1.03
C GLY A 36 12.54 -1.24 0.35
N LEU A 37 12.65 -2.29 -0.46
CA LEU A 37 11.51 -2.96 -1.08
C LEU A 37 10.53 -3.52 -0.04
N ALA A 38 11.05 -4.09 1.06
CA ALA A 38 10.22 -4.59 2.14
C ALA A 38 9.45 -3.46 2.86
N VAL A 39 10.09 -2.32 3.09
CA VAL A 39 9.45 -1.12 3.68
C VAL A 39 8.34 -0.61 2.77
N ASP A 40 8.62 -0.37 1.49
CA ASP A 40 7.61 0.11 0.53
C ASP A 40 6.46 -0.89 0.37
N GLY A 41 6.75 -2.20 0.42
CA GLY A 41 5.72 -3.24 0.45
C GLY A 41 4.83 -3.17 1.69
N ALA A 42 5.39 -2.85 2.86
CA ALA A 42 4.61 -2.65 4.08
C ALA A 42 3.70 -1.41 4.00
N HIS A 43 4.16 -0.32 3.38
CA HIS A 43 3.34 0.86 3.09
C HIS A 43 2.16 0.51 2.17
N GLN A 44 2.41 -0.26 1.11
CA GLN A 44 1.38 -0.73 0.19
C GLN A 44 0.31 -1.59 0.90
N VAL A 45 0.72 -2.56 1.72
CA VAL A 45 -0.21 -3.40 2.49
C VAL A 45 -1.02 -2.58 3.49
N SER A 46 -0.39 -1.58 4.12
CA SER A 46 -1.06 -0.69 5.08
C SER A 46 -2.13 0.17 4.38
N ALA A 47 -1.81 0.75 3.22
CA ALA A 47 -2.76 1.49 2.40
C ALA A 47 -3.92 0.61 1.91
N GLN A 48 -3.64 -0.64 1.54
CA GLN A 48 -4.66 -1.62 1.16
C GLN A 48 -5.61 -1.92 2.32
N ARG A 49 -5.08 -2.11 3.54
CA ARG A 49 -5.91 -2.30 4.74
C ARG A 49 -6.78 -1.09 5.04
N ALA A 50 -6.23 0.12 4.94
CA ALA A 50 -6.99 1.35 5.13
C ALA A 50 -8.14 1.48 4.12
N ALA A 51 -7.90 1.15 2.84
CA ALA A 51 -8.94 1.12 1.82
C ALA A 51 -10.04 0.09 2.15
N THR A 52 -9.66 -1.11 2.60
CA THR A 52 -10.64 -2.16 2.97
C THR A 52 -11.47 -1.79 4.19
N VAL A 53 -10.85 -1.20 5.22
CA VAL A 53 -11.58 -0.70 6.40
C VAL A 53 -12.59 0.37 5.99
N THR A 54 -12.17 1.31 5.16
CA THR A 54 -13.03 2.38 4.63
C THR A 54 -14.17 1.83 3.80
N ALA A 55 -13.89 0.85 2.93
CA ALA A 55 -14.93 0.17 2.14
C ALA A 55 -15.96 -0.51 3.05
N ALA A 56 -15.51 -1.18 4.12
CA ALA A 56 -16.40 -1.84 5.06
C ALA A 56 -17.26 -0.85 5.86
N GLN A 57 -16.69 0.29 6.27
CA GLN A 57 -17.43 1.36 6.92
C GLN A 57 -18.46 1.98 5.97
N ALA A 58 -18.07 2.29 4.74
CA ALA A 58 -18.96 2.83 3.72
C ALA A 58 -20.12 1.86 3.40
N ALA A 59 -19.84 0.57 3.31
CA ALA A 59 -20.87 -0.44 3.07
C ALA A 59 -21.90 -0.52 4.22
N ARG A 60 -21.43 -0.42 5.48
CA ARG A 60 -22.30 -0.36 6.67
C ARG A 60 -23.14 0.90 6.72
N VAL A 61 -22.53 2.06 6.51
CA VAL A 61 -23.25 3.35 6.44
C VAL A 61 -24.29 3.32 5.32
N GLY A 62 -23.95 2.73 4.17
CA GLY A 62 -24.87 2.48 3.07
C GLY A 62 -26.06 1.61 3.49
N SER A 63 -25.82 0.48 4.17
CA SER A 63 -26.91 -0.39 4.64
C SER A 63 -27.82 0.28 5.66
N ASP A 64 -27.26 1.08 6.58
CA ASP A 64 -28.02 1.79 7.61
C ASP A 64 -28.89 2.90 6.98
N SER A 65 -28.33 3.64 6.01
CA SER A 65 -29.05 4.63 5.23
C SER A 65 -30.18 4.00 4.41
N ALA A 66 -29.94 2.83 3.82
CA ALA A 66 -30.95 2.09 3.06
C ALA A 66 -32.15 1.68 3.91
N ALA A 67 -31.90 1.20 5.14
CA ALA A 67 -32.94 0.84 6.08
C ALA A 67 -33.78 2.07 6.47
N THR A 68 -33.10 3.20 6.74
CA THR A 68 -33.75 4.47 7.08
C THR A 68 -34.56 5.03 5.90
N GLY A 69 -34.00 5.00 4.68
CA GLY A 69 -34.68 5.41 3.45
C GLY A 69 -35.96 4.61 3.21
N ARG A 70 -35.92 3.29 3.44
CA ARG A 70 -37.10 2.41 3.33
C ARG A 70 -38.22 2.82 4.30
N LEU A 71 -37.87 3.13 5.55
CA LEU A 71 -38.83 3.60 6.56
C LEU A 71 -39.47 4.94 6.17
N ASN A 72 -38.74 5.78 5.43
CA ASN A 72 -39.20 7.08 4.94
C ASN A 72 -39.88 7.01 3.55
N GLY A 73 -40.07 5.80 2.98
CA GLY A 73 -40.66 5.61 1.66
C GLY A 73 -39.78 6.05 0.48
N LEU A 74 -38.47 6.19 0.70
CA LEU A 74 -37.47 6.51 -0.33
C LEU A 74 -36.90 5.24 -0.98
N ASP A 75 -36.25 5.41 -2.13
CA ASP A 75 -35.50 4.32 -2.77
C ASP A 75 -34.26 3.97 -1.95
N ALA A 76 -34.35 2.84 -1.22
CA ALA A 76 -33.28 2.32 -0.36
C ALA A 76 -31.97 2.10 -1.11
N ARG A 77 -32.01 1.76 -2.41
CA ARG A 77 -30.79 1.53 -3.20
C ARG A 77 -30.06 2.83 -3.49
N GLN A 78 -30.80 3.88 -3.86
CA GLN A 78 -30.24 5.21 -4.09
C GLN A 78 -29.65 5.79 -2.81
N GLU A 79 -30.37 5.70 -1.69
CA GLU A 79 -29.89 6.20 -0.39
C GLU A 79 -28.66 5.43 0.12
N ALA A 80 -28.58 4.12 -0.12
CA ALA A 80 -27.39 3.34 0.20
C ALA A 80 -26.17 3.79 -0.59
N MET A 81 -26.33 3.96 -1.91
CA MET A 81 -25.23 4.37 -2.80
C MET A 81 -24.76 5.78 -2.47
N ARG A 82 -25.69 6.70 -2.21
CA ARG A 82 -25.39 8.08 -1.83
C ARG A 82 -24.59 8.15 -0.53
N ALA A 83 -25.10 7.52 0.53
CA ALA A 83 -24.45 7.57 1.85
C ALA A 83 -23.07 6.88 1.85
N ALA A 84 -22.92 5.75 1.13
CA ALA A 84 -21.63 5.09 0.99
C ALA A 84 -20.60 5.97 0.26
N ARG A 85 -21.00 6.64 -0.83
CA ARG A 85 -20.11 7.57 -1.57
C ARG A 85 -19.73 8.79 -0.74
N GLU A 86 -20.69 9.37 -0.03
CA GLU A 86 -20.47 10.51 0.85
C GLU A 86 -19.48 10.15 1.97
N HIS A 87 -19.62 8.98 2.58
CA HIS A 87 -18.70 8.50 3.61
C HIS A 87 -17.26 8.40 3.08
N VAL A 88 -17.03 7.79 1.91
CA VAL A 88 -15.67 7.74 1.34
C VAL A 88 -15.17 9.12 0.94
N GLY A 89 -16.06 10.01 0.48
CA GLY A 89 -15.72 11.41 0.17
C GLY A 89 -15.21 12.23 1.35
N THR A 90 -15.50 11.80 2.59
CA THR A 90 -14.90 12.41 3.80
C THR A 90 -13.44 12.03 4.01
N GLN A 91 -12.94 10.98 3.34
CA GLN A 91 -11.57 10.51 3.48
C GLN A 91 -10.65 11.13 2.41
N PRO A 92 -9.57 11.83 2.81
CA PRO A 92 -8.69 12.47 1.86
C PRO A 92 -7.92 11.45 1.01
N GLY A 93 -7.81 11.72 -0.29
CA GLY A 93 -7.01 10.91 -1.21
C GLY A 93 -7.64 9.55 -1.58
N MET A 94 -8.87 9.28 -1.16
CA MET A 94 -9.59 8.06 -1.50
C MET A 94 -10.66 8.32 -2.56
N ALA A 95 -10.81 7.38 -3.49
CA ALA A 95 -11.88 7.37 -4.47
C ALA A 95 -12.60 6.02 -4.39
N CYS A 96 -13.92 6.02 -4.62
CA CYS A 96 -14.71 4.79 -4.56
C CYS A 96 -15.59 4.55 -5.78
N THR A 97 -15.86 3.27 -6.01
CA THR A 97 -16.95 2.78 -6.85
C THR A 97 -17.95 2.07 -5.95
N VAL A 98 -19.21 2.48 -6.00
CA VAL A 98 -20.30 1.84 -5.25
C VAL A 98 -21.31 1.29 -6.24
N GLY A 99 -21.67 0.02 -6.07
CA GLY A 99 -22.70 -0.67 -6.84
C GLY A 99 -23.59 -1.51 -5.92
N ILE A 100 -24.77 -1.88 -6.42
CA ILE A 100 -25.67 -2.81 -5.74
C ILE A 100 -26.00 -3.94 -6.71
N ASP A 101 -25.78 -5.17 -6.27
CA ASP A 101 -26.05 -6.35 -7.10
C ASP A 101 -27.54 -6.72 -7.15
N ALA A 102 -27.89 -7.72 -7.96
CA ALA A 102 -29.27 -8.19 -8.09
C ALA A 102 -29.83 -8.80 -6.78
N ASN A 103 -28.97 -9.17 -5.83
CA ASN A 103 -29.32 -9.77 -4.54
C ASN A 103 -29.38 -8.74 -3.41
N ASP A 104 -29.50 -7.45 -3.73
CA ASP A 104 -29.56 -6.37 -2.75
C ASP A 104 -28.31 -6.30 -1.85
N ARG A 105 -27.13 -6.62 -2.39
CA ARG A 105 -25.84 -6.43 -1.71
C ARG A 105 -25.16 -5.18 -2.24
N VAL A 106 -24.84 -4.27 -1.34
CA VAL A 106 -24.02 -3.09 -1.64
C VAL A 106 -22.56 -3.55 -1.70
N HIS A 107 -21.92 -3.35 -2.84
CA HIS A 107 -20.48 -3.53 -3.03
C HIS A 107 -19.81 -2.16 -3.09
N VAL A 108 -18.80 -1.96 -2.25
CA VAL A 108 -17.98 -0.76 -2.21
C VAL A 108 -16.53 -1.15 -2.50
N GLU A 109 -15.97 -0.60 -3.57
CA GLU A 109 -14.53 -0.65 -3.87
C GLU A 109 -13.94 0.73 -3.60
N VAL A 110 -12.85 0.78 -2.84
CA VAL A 110 -12.10 1.99 -2.50
C VAL A 110 -10.69 1.86 -3.05
N SER A 111 -10.21 2.93 -3.65
CA SER A 111 -8.86 3.07 -4.18
C SER A 111 -8.15 4.24 -3.50
N THR A 112 -6.87 4.05 -3.23
CA THR A 112 -5.99 5.06 -2.63
C THR A 112 -4.56 4.91 -3.17
N ARG A 113 -3.68 5.85 -2.84
CA ARG A 113 -2.26 5.80 -3.17
C ARG A 113 -1.44 5.47 -1.93
N ALA A 114 -0.48 4.58 -2.09
CA ALA A 114 0.57 4.34 -1.11
C ALA A 114 1.85 5.02 -1.59
N ASP A 115 2.36 5.97 -0.82
CA ASP A 115 3.63 6.61 -1.12
C ASP A 115 4.79 5.64 -0.92
N THR A 116 5.78 5.72 -1.81
CA THR A 116 6.99 4.88 -1.78
C THR A 116 8.21 5.72 -1.43
N ALA A 117 9.05 5.23 -0.53
CA ALA A 117 10.27 5.90 -0.13
C ALA A 117 11.46 5.40 -0.96
N PHE A 118 11.66 4.09 -1.08
CA PHE A 118 12.83 3.53 -1.75
C PHE A 118 12.66 3.43 -3.26
N LEU A 119 11.47 3.03 -3.70
CA LEU A 119 11.08 3.03 -5.11
C LEU A 119 11.12 4.44 -5.72
N SER A 120 11.04 5.50 -4.91
CA SER A 120 11.14 6.89 -5.39
C SER A 120 12.52 7.20 -5.99
N ILE A 121 13.58 6.52 -5.52
CA ILE A 121 14.95 6.67 -6.02
C ILE A 121 15.04 6.28 -7.50
N VAL A 122 14.22 5.30 -7.93
CA VAL A 122 14.12 4.86 -9.32
C VAL A 122 12.92 5.49 -10.06
N GLY A 123 12.31 6.54 -9.48
CA GLY A 123 11.24 7.32 -10.09
C GLY A 123 9.82 6.81 -9.84
N ILE A 124 9.63 5.75 -9.05
CA ILE A 124 8.30 5.27 -8.67
C ILE A 124 7.94 5.89 -7.32
N ASN A 125 7.10 6.93 -7.33
CA ASN A 125 6.77 7.71 -6.13
C ASN A 125 5.50 7.24 -5.39
N HIS A 126 4.67 6.43 -6.05
CA HIS A 126 3.46 5.89 -5.46
C HIS A 126 3.03 4.59 -6.12
N LEU A 127 2.30 3.77 -5.36
CA LEU A 127 1.63 2.57 -5.82
C LEU A 127 0.12 2.71 -5.58
N ASN A 128 -0.70 2.12 -6.44
CA ASN A 128 -2.14 2.10 -6.25
C ASN A 128 -2.53 0.98 -5.29
N ALA A 129 -3.26 1.30 -4.24
CA ALA A 129 -3.83 0.34 -3.30
C ALA A 129 -5.36 0.31 -3.44
N ARG A 130 -5.96 -0.88 -3.32
CA ARG A 130 -7.41 -1.07 -3.46
C ARG A 130 -7.93 -2.00 -2.37
N GLY A 131 -9.07 -1.65 -1.80
CA GLY A 131 -9.81 -2.47 -0.85
C GLY A 131 -11.28 -2.52 -1.22
N ALA A 132 -11.94 -3.63 -0.92
CA ALA A 132 -13.36 -3.79 -1.24
C ALA A 132 -14.10 -4.44 -0.07
N ALA A 133 -15.38 -4.12 0.07
CA ALA A 133 -16.26 -4.71 1.05
C ALA A 133 -17.69 -4.82 0.51
N THR A 134 -18.45 -5.76 1.05
CA THR A 134 -19.86 -5.97 0.74
C THR A 134 -20.71 -5.91 2.00
N ALA A 135 -21.92 -5.37 1.87
CA ALA A 135 -22.94 -5.38 2.91
C ALA A 135 -24.30 -5.79 2.32
N GLU A 136 -25.09 -6.55 3.08
CA GLU A 136 -26.43 -6.97 2.68
C GLU A 136 -27.46 -5.89 3.06
N LEU A 137 -28.31 -5.50 2.12
CA LEU A 137 -29.48 -4.67 2.40
C LEU A 137 -30.59 -5.58 2.95
N ARG A 138 -30.48 -5.95 4.24
CA ARG A 138 -31.44 -6.87 4.86
C ARG A 138 -32.88 -6.33 4.71
N PRO A 139 -33.84 -7.15 4.23
CA PRO A 139 -35.26 -6.86 4.43
C PRO A 139 -35.57 -7.03 5.92
N VAL A 140 -36.09 -5.98 6.56
CA VAL A 140 -36.75 -6.10 7.86
C VAL A 140 -38.21 -6.42 7.64
#